data_AF-A0A841DA19-F1
#
_entry.id   AF-A0A841DA19-F1
#
_cell.length_a   1.000
_cell.length_b   1.000
_cell.length_c   1.000
_cell.angle_alpha   90.00
_cell.angle_beta   90.00
_cell.angle_gamma   90.00
#
_symmetry.space_group_name_H-M   'P 1'
#
loop_
_entity.id
_entity.type
_entity.pdbx_description
1 polymer ?
#
loop_
_entity_poly.entity_id
_entity_poly.type
_entity_poly.pdbx_seq_one_letter_code
_entity_poly.pdbx_strand_id
1 'polypeptide(L)'
;MRGLRGWRSAKAPEEIQPTDARRYEAFGRVMAALACDAELMEACRDLTWWRGTDRSWHVEWRDGLYAAEVAASLAGRTDDPDLPGAAVALLGPATSGSATLDVMGVRFVLRAVDPLGRARLNARPGAWRLADALDTTRRTDSRHPWEELLGG
;
A
#
# COMPACT_ATOMS: atom_id res chain seq x y z
N MET A 1 6.55 45.14 -45.84
CA MET A 1 6.02 43.76 -45.72
C MET A 1 6.95 42.95 -44.82
N ARG A 2 6.38 42.26 -43.82
CA ARG A 2 6.83 41.02 -43.12
C ARG A 2 8.26 40.97 -42.55
N GLY A 3 8.52 40.53 -41.33
CA GLY A 3 7.66 39.85 -40.37
C GLY A 3 8.34 39.74 -39.00
N LEU A 4 7.50 39.82 -37.97
CA LEU A 4 7.84 39.64 -36.56
C LEU A 4 8.37 38.23 -36.33
N ARG A 5 9.61 38.15 -35.85
CA ARG A 5 10.26 36.93 -35.40
C ARG A 5 9.61 36.55 -34.05
N GLY A 6 8.65 35.63 -34.08
CA GLY A 6 8.01 35.11 -32.89
C GLY A 6 9.03 34.35 -32.04
N TRP A 7 9.47 34.95 -30.93
CA TRP A 7 10.10 34.22 -29.85
C TRP A 7 9.09 33.21 -29.31
N ARG A 8 9.33 31.93 -29.57
CA ARG A 8 8.72 30.85 -28.80
C ARG A 8 9.25 31.00 -27.38
N SER A 9 8.43 31.56 -26.49
CA SER A 9 8.65 31.46 -25.04
C SER A 9 8.63 29.97 -24.71
N ALA A 10 9.80 29.40 -24.45
CA ALA A 10 9.89 28.11 -23.79
C ALA A 10 9.24 28.29 -22.42
N LYS A 11 8.11 27.60 -22.19
CA LYS A 11 7.50 27.51 -20.86
C LYS A 11 8.60 27.10 -19.88
N ALA A 12 8.90 27.96 -18.91
CA ALA A 12 9.72 27.57 -17.77
C ALA A 12 9.15 26.26 -17.17
N PRO A 13 9.99 25.35 -16.66
CA PRO A 13 9.50 24.17 -15.96
C PRO A 13 8.52 24.66 -14.90
N GLU A 14 7.30 24.14 -14.97
CA GLU A 14 6.19 24.50 -14.09
C GLU A 14 6.68 24.40 -12.64
N GLU A 15 6.88 25.56 -12.02
CA GLU A 15 7.48 25.67 -10.69
C GLU A 15 6.59 24.89 -9.72
N ILE A 16 7.13 23.79 -9.19
CA ILE A 16 6.39 22.88 -8.31
C ILE A 16 5.92 23.69 -7.12
N GLN A 17 4.61 23.85 -6.99
CA GLN A 17 4.03 24.60 -5.89
C GLN A 17 4.49 24.00 -4.56
N PRO A 18 4.76 24.80 -3.52
CA PRO A 18 5.28 24.29 -2.24
C PRO A 18 4.46 23.15 -1.62
N THR A 19 3.14 23.13 -1.85
CA THR A 19 2.26 22.03 -1.43
C THR A 19 2.48 20.73 -2.21
N ASP A 20 2.87 20.82 -3.48
CA ASP A 20 3.21 19.64 -4.29
C ASP A 20 4.61 19.12 -3.94
N ALA A 21 5.56 20.01 -3.65
CA ALA A 21 6.89 19.63 -3.19
C ALA A 21 6.81 18.77 -1.92
N ARG A 22 6.03 19.21 -0.92
CA ARG A 22 5.81 18.43 0.32
C ARG A 22 5.14 17.07 0.05
N ARG A 23 4.23 16.96 -0.93
CA ARG A 23 3.58 15.69 -1.29
C ARG A 23 4.55 14.70 -1.90
N TYR A 24 5.43 15.16 -2.79
CA TYR A 24 6.45 14.30 -3.38
C TYR A 24 7.54 13.94 -2.38
N GLU A 25 7.85 14.83 -1.44
CA GLU A 25 8.76 14.52 -0.32
C GLU A 25 8.18 13.43 0.57
N ALA A 26 6.92 13.57 1.03
CA ALA A 26 6.26 12.56 1.84
C ALA A 26 6.20 11.21 1.11
N PHE A 27 5.90 11.22 -0.20
CA PHE A 27 5.91 10.02 -1.02
C PHE A 27 7.30 9.37 -1.08
N GLY A 28 8.34 10.16 -1.36
CA GLY A 28 9.72 9.68 -1.39
C GLY A 28 10.16 9.03 -0.08
N ARG A 29 9.76 9.60 1.06
CA ARG A 29 10.04 9.04 2.39
C ARG A 29 9.33 7.70 2.62
N VAL A 30 8.05 7.61 2.29
CA VAL A 30 7.30 6.34 2.39
C VAL A 30 7.93 5.28 1.50
N MET A 31 8.27 5.61 0.25
CA MET A 31 8.89 4.67 -0.66
C MET A 31 10.29 4.25 -0.22
N ALA A 32 11.08 5.15 0.36
CA ALA A 32 12.37 4.82 0.94
C ALA A 32 12.22 3.88 2.16
N ALA A 33 11.26 4.15 3.04
CA ALA A 33 10.97 3.30 4.20
C ALA A 33 10.50 1.89 3.79
N LEU A 34 9.72 1.78 2.71
CA LEU A 34 9.38 0.49 2.11
C LEU A 34 10.63 -0.20 1.53
N ALA A 35 11.44 0.51 0.75
CA ALA A 35 12.61 -0.05 0.08
C ALA A 35 13.73 -0.49 1.04
N CYS A 36 13.87 0.13 2.21
CA CYS A 36 14.84 -0.28 3.23
C CYS A 36 14.50 -1.64 3.86
N ASP A 37 13.29 -2.14 3.69
CA ASP A 37 12.86 -3.44 4.21
C ASP A 37 12.79 -4.46 3.09
N ALA A 38 13.89 -5.20 2.94
CA ALA A 38 13.99 -6.24 1.93
C ALA A 38 12.91 -7.33 2.10
N GLU A 39 12.54 -7.67 3.35
CA GLU A 39 11.52 -8.69 3.62
C GLU A 39 10.13 -8.19 3.22
N LEU A 40 9.80 -6.93 3.52
CA LEU A 40 8.53 -6.31 3.11
C LEU A 40 8.45 -6.18 1.58
N MET A 41 9.54 -5.77 0.93
CA MET A 41 9.61 -5.64 -0.53
C MET A 41 9.50 -6.99 -1.24
N GLU A 42 10.04 -8.06 -0.65
CA GLU A 42 9.89 -9.41 -1.18
C GLU A 42 8.48 -9.96 -0.95
N ALA A 43 7.89 -9.69 0.22
CA ALA A 43 6.55 -10.14 0.58
C ALA A 43 5.46 -9.42 -0.22
N CYS A 44 5.52 -8.10 -0.35
CA CYS A 44 4.51 -7.27 -1.02
C CYS A 44 4.69 -7.28 -2.55
N ARG A 45 4.19 -8.32 -3.21
CA ARG A 45 4.30 -8.51 -4.66
C ARG A 45 3.30 -7.64 -5.42
N ASP A 46 3.69 -7.28 -6.65
CA ASP A 46 2.90 -6.46 -7.57
C ASP A 46 2.55 -5.08 -6.97
N LEU A 47 3.52 -4.49 -6.25
CA LEU A 47 3.35 -3.18 -5.63
C LEU A 47 3.19 -2.09 -6.69
N THR A 48 2.14 -1.30 -6.54
CA THR A 48 1.78 -0.17 -7.40
C THR A 48 1.39 1.04 -6.57
N TRP A 49 1.56 2.23 -7.14
CA TRP A 49 1.16 3.47 -6.50
C TRP A 49 0.57 4.45 -7.51
N TRP A 50 -0.33 5.29 -7.04
CA TRP A 50 -0.92 6.36 -7.83
C TRP A 50 -1.40 7.50 -6.94
N ARG A 51 -1.57 8.67 -7.57
CA ARG A 51 -2.14 9.83 -6.91
C ARG A 51 -3.66 9.80 -7.02
N GLY A 52 -4.35 9.88 -5.89
CA GLY A 52 -5.80 9.99 -5.81
C GLY A 52 -6.31 11.37 -6.25
N THR A 53 -7.58 11.45 -6.62
CA THR A 53 -8.24 12.73 -6.95
C THR A 53 -8.39 13.64 -5.73
N ASP A 54 -8.37 13.07 -4.53
CA ASP A 54 -8.39 13.74 -3.22
C ASP A 54 -7.00 14.23 -2.77
N ARG A 55 -6.00 14.15 -3.65
CA ARG A 55 -4.60 14.49 -3.38
C ARG A 55 -3.92 13.57 -2.35
N SER A 56 -4.50 12.40 -2.07
CA SER A 56 -3.84 11.34 -1.34
C SER A 56 -2.92 10.51 -2.26
N TRP A 57 -2.02 9.77 -1.64
CA TRP A 57 -1.27 8.72 -2.31
C TRP A 57 -1.89 7.36 -1.99
N HIS A 58 -2.06 6.54 -3.01
CA HIS A 58 -2.46 5.16 -2.84
C HIS A 58 -1.26 4.27 -3.09
N VAL A 59 -1.07 3.29 -2.21
CA VAL A 59 -0.08 2.23 -2.36
C VAL A 59 -0.82 0.90 -2.22
N GLU A 60 -0.73 0.09 -3.25
CA GLU A 60 -1.44 -1.19 -3.34
C GLU A 60 -0.48 -2.30 -3.71
N TRP A 61 -0.65 -3.45 -3.07
CA TRP A 61 0.04 -4.68 -3.44
C TRP A 61 -0.98 -5.82 -3.50
N ARG A 62 -0.68 -6.80 -4.34
CA ARG A 62 -1.62 -7.87 -4.62
C ARG A 62 -1.49 -9.01 -3.63
N ASP A 63 -0.27 -9.37 -3.28
CA ASP A 63 0.06 -10.51 -2.41
C ASP A 63 1.13 -10.05 -1.41
N GLY A 64 1.11 -10.59 -0.20
CA GLY A 64 2.04 -10.19 0.86
C GLY A 64 1.37 -9.84 2.18
N LEU A 65 2.01 -8.97 2.97
CA LEU A 65 1.59 -8.65 4.32
C LEU A 65 0.23 -7.94 4.37
N TYR A 66 -0.42 -8.01 5.53
CA TYR A 66 -1.63 -7.22 5.78
C TYR A 66 -1.32 -5.72 5.78
N ALA A 67 -2.30 -4.91 5.37
CA ALA A 67 -2.15 -3.45 5.38
C ALA A 67 -1.83 -2.90 6.78
N ALA A 68 -2.34 -3.53 7.83
CA ALA A 68 -2.02 -3.17 9.21
C ALA A 68 -0.55 -3.44 9.60
N GLU A 69 0.04 -4.54 9.10
CA GLU A 69 1.44 -4.87 9.37
C GLU A 69 2.37 -3.89 8.65
N VAL A 70 2.09 -3.61 7.37
CA VAL A 70 2.84 -2.60 6.59
C VAL A 70 2.73 -1.22 7.24
N ALA A 71 1.54 -0.84 7.71
CA ALA A 71 1.33 0.42 8.43
C ALA A 71 2.17 0.51 9.72
N ALA A 72 2.22 -0.56 10.52
CA ALA A 72 3.01 -0.61 11.74
C ALA A 72 4.51 -0.53 11.46
N SER A 73 4.98 -1.27 10.45
CA SER A 73 6.38 -1.24 10.00
C SER A 73 6.80 0.16 9.52
N LEU A 74 5.93 0.86 8.79
CA LEU A 74 6.19 2.23 8.35
C LEU A 74 6.20 3.22 9.52
N ALA A 75 5.30 3.08 10.48
CA ALA A 75 5.28 3.91 11.69
C ALA A 75 6.59 3.78 12.46
N GLY A 76 7.03 2.55 12.75
CA GLY A 76 8.24 2.30 13.53
C GLY A 76 9.55 2.77 12.88
N ARG A 77 9.59 2.91 11.54
CA ARG A 77 10.80 3.34 10.81
C ARG A 77 10.89 4.84 10.55
N THR A 78 9.75 5.50 10.53
CA THR A 78 9.70 6.93 10.19
C THR A 78 9.76 7.82 11.43
N ASP A 79 9.67 7.20 12.62
CA ASP A 79 9.99 7.79 13.92
C ASP A 79 11.50 7.81 14.25
N ASP A 80 12.37 7.59 13.25
CA ASP A 80 13.83 7.69 13.43
C ASP A 80 14.21 9.12 13.87
N PRO A 81 14.85 9.30 15.06
CA PRO A 81 15.23 10.61 15.58
C PRO A 81 16.21 11.37 14.69
N ASP A 82 16.94 10.69 13.81
CA ASP A 82 17.87 11.30 12.85
C ASP A 82 17.16 11.84 11.59
N LEU A 83 15.86 11.56 11.41
CA LEU A 83 15.02 12.03 10.31
C LEU A 83 13.92 12.98 10.82
N PRO A 84 14.26 14.25 11.13
CA PRO A 84 13.29 15.21 11.66
C PRO A 84 12.11 15.43 10.70
N GLY A 85 10.89 15.30 11.25
CA GLY A 85 9.64 15.72 10.61
C GLY A 85 8.77 14.62 10.00
N ALA A 86 9.09 13.35 10.21
CA ALA A 86 8.49 12.25 9.45
C ALA A 86 7.59 11.31 10.26
N ALA A 87 7.09 11.76 11.42
CA ALA A 87 6.13 10.99 12.22
C ALA A 87 4.95 10.54 11.35
N VAL A 88 4.80 9.23 11.22
CA VAL A 88 3.70 8.58 10.50
C VAL A 88 2.59 8.33 11.50
N ALA A 89 1.45 8.99 11.32
CA ALA A 89 0.29 8.78 12.18
C ALA A 89 -0.74 7.87 11.50
N LEU A 90 -1.24 6.87 12.21
CA LEU A 90 -2.35 6.05 11.72
C LEU A 90 -3.66 6.85 11.79
N LEU A 91 -4.35 6.98 10.66
CA LEU A 91 -5.66 7.64 10.56
C LEU A 91 -6.78 6.59 10.63
N GLY A 92 -7.24 6.31 11.85
CA GLY A 92 -8.34 5.37 12.10
C GLY A 92 -7.89 3.90 12.18
N PRO A 93 -8.83 2.95 12.22
CA PRO A 93 -8.50 1.54 12.38
C PRO A 93 -7.82 0.97 11.12
N ALA A 94 -6.72 0.26 11.32
CA ALA A 94 -6.10 -0.57 10.29
C ALA A 94 -6.78 -1.94 10.22
N THR A 95 -6.95 -2.46 9.01
CA THR A 95 -7.54 -3.77 8.73
C THR A 95 -6.53 -4.63 7.97
N SER A 96 -6.88 -5.89 7.73
CA SER A 96 -6.09 -6.78 6.88
C SER A 96 -5.91 -6.22 5.46
N GLY A 97 -6.95 -5.62 4.88
CA GLY A 97 -6.96 -5.15 3.49
C GLY A 97 -6.69 -3.66 3.29
N SER A 98 -6.77 -2.84 4.35
CA SER A 98 -6.62 -1.38 4.22
C SER A 98 -6.11 -0.72 5.49
N ALA A 99 -5.27 0.29 5.33
CA ALA A 99 -4.85 1.21 6.39
C ALA A 99 -4.69 2.63 5.82
N THR A 100 -4.89 3.66 6.64
CA THR A 100 -4.66 5.06 6.23
C THR A 100 -3.59 5.67 7.13
N LEU A 101 -2.64 6.37 6.54
CA LEU A 101 -1.57 7.07 7.24
C LEU A 101 -1.62 8.58 6.93
N ASP A 102 -1.22 9.39 7.90
CA ASP A 102 -0.77 10.76 7.69
C ASP A 102 0.75 10.81 7.77
N VAL A 103 1.38 11.33 6.73
CA VAL A 103 2.83 11.51 6.68
C VAL A 103 3.09 12.95 6.29
N MET A 104 3.62 13.75 7.22
CA MET A 104 3.87 15.18 7.01
C MET A 104 2.60 15.98 6.62
N GLY A 105 1.41 15.56 7.06
CA GLY A 105 0.13 16.17 6.65
C GLY A 105 -0.36 15.71 5.27
N VAL A 106 0.22 14.65 4.72
CA VAL A 106 -0.17 14.04 3.44
C VAL A 106 -0.78 12.68 3.71
N ARG A 107 -1.98 12.46 3.19
CA ARG A 107 -2.70 11.20 3.37
C ARG A 107 -2.17 10.10 2.45
N PHE A 108 -1.92 8.94 3.02
CA PHE A 108 -1.63 7.70 2.31
C PHE A 108 -2.71 6.67 2.59
N VAL A 109 -3.13 5.95 1.56
CA VAL A 109 -4.05 4.82 1.65
C VAL A 109 -3.32 3.57 1.20
N LEU A 110 -3.10 2.66 2.14
CA LEU A 110 -2.48 1.37 1.90
C LEU A 110 -3.56 0.33 1.62
N ARG A 111 -3.36 -0.51 0.59
CA ARG A 111 -4.30 -1.54 0.18
C ARG A 111 -3.60 -2.88 -0.07
N ALA A 112 -3.98 -3.89 0.70
CA ALA A 112 -3.59 -5.27 0.43
C ALA A 112 -4.78 -5.97 -0.26
N VAL A 113 -4.66 -6.26 -1.55
CA VAL A 113 -5.79 -6.82 -2.34
C VAL A 113 -6.05 -8.28 -1.98
N ASP A 114 -5.00 -9.07 -1.85
CA ASP A 114 -5.06 -10.50 -1.52
C ASP A 114 -3.85 -10.89 -0.65
N PRO A 115 -3.77 -10.38 0.59
CA PRO A 115 -2.64 -10.64 1.49
C PRO A 115 -2.44 -12.13 1.83
N LEU A 116 -3.48 -12.96 1.62
CA LEU A 116 -3.41 -14.40 1.85
C LEU A 116 -3.17 -15.22 0.56
N GLY A 117 -2.97 -14.56 -0.59
CA GLY A 117 -2.77 -15.22 -1.88
C GLY A 117 -3.95 -16.12 -2.32
N ARG A 118 -5.13 -15.91 -1.74
CA ARG A 118 -6.35 -16.73 -1.95
C ARG A 118 -6.86 -16.64 -3.37
N ALA A 119 -6.71 -15.50 -4.03
CA ALA A 119 -7.12 -15.34 -5.43
C ALA A 119 -6.30 -16.26 -6.36
N ARG A 120 -5.01 -16.50 -6.07
CA ARG A 120 -4.20 -17.47 -6.83
C ARG A 120 -4.61 -18.90 -6.52
N LEU A 121 -4.91 -19.22 -5.26
CA LEU A 121 -5.40 -20.55 -4.86
C LEU A 121 -6.74 -20.88 -5.52
N ASN A 122 -7.65 -19.91 -5.59
CA ASN A 122 -8.98 -20.06 -6.19
C ASN A 122 -8.94 -20.12 -7.72
N ALA A 123 -7.93 -19.54 -8.36
CA ALA A 123 -7.77 -19.57 -9.82
C ALA A 123 -7.28 -20.93 -10.36
N ARG A 124 -6.75 -21.82 -9.50
CA ARG A 124 -6.33 -23.17 -9.89
C ARG A 124 -7.52 -24.14 -9.90
N PRO A 125 -7.86 -24.78 -11.04
CA PRO A 125 -8.90 -25.82 -11.08
C PRO A 125 -8.57 -26.93 -10.07
N GLY A 126 -9.50 -27.23 -9.15
CA GLY A 126 -9.35 -28.27 -8.13
C GLY A 126 -8.81 -27.81 -6.77
N ALA A 127 -8.23 -26.61 -6.66
CA ALA A 127 -7.67 -26.11 -5.39
C ALA A 127 -8.68 -25.34 -4.51
N TRP A 128 -9.86 -25.02 -5.04
CA TRP A 128 -10.91 -24.29 -4.31
C TRP A 128 -11.38 -25.04 -3.04
N ARG A 129 -11.36 -26.38 -3.04
CA ARG A 129 -11.73 -27.18 -1.85
C ARG A 129 -10.71 -27.06 -0.71
N LEU A 130 -9.42 -26.93 -1.05
CA LEU A 130 -8.37 -26.70 -0.06
C LEU A 130 -8.38 -25.25 0.44
N ALA A 131 -8.60 -24.29 -0.46
CA ALA A 131 -8.72 -22.88 -0.10
C ALA A 131 -9.92 -22.61 0.85
N ASP A 132 -11.05 -23.27 0.62
CA ASP A 132 -12.24 -23.18 1.49
C ASP A 132 -12.00 -23.88 2.85
N ALA A 133 -11.32 -25.04 2.86
CA ALA A 133 -10.96 -25.74 4.10
C ALA A 133 -9.96 -24.97 4.99
N LEU A 134 -9.14 -24.11 4.39
CA LEU A 134 -8.17 -23.26 5.09
C LEU A 134 -8.73 -21.89 5.49
N ASP A 135 -9.98 -21.57 5.12
CA ASP A 135 -10.59 -20.29 5.47
C ASP A 135 -11.15 -20.28 6.90
N THR A 136 -10.27 -19.99 7.86
CA THR A 136 -10.63 -19.84 9.28
C THR A 136 -11.31 -18.51 9.61
N THR A 137 -11.41 -17.59 8.66
CA THR A 137 -12.01 -16.26 8.87
C THR A 137 -13.53 -16.28 8.69
N ARG A 138 -14.06 -17.30 8.01
CA ARG A 138 -15.48 -17.63 8.05
C ARG A 138 -15.79 -18.31 9.37
N ARG A 139 -16.60 -17.66 10.21
CA ARG A 139 -17.26 -18.32 11.33
C ARG A 139 -18.40 -19.17 10.75
N THR A 140 -18.12 -20.42 10.42
CA THR A 140 -19.13 -21.40 10.00
C THR A 140 -19.59 -22.22 11.19
N ASP A 141 -20.90 -22.23 11.46
CA ASP A 141 -21.58 -23.15 12.41
C ASP A 141 -21.59 -24.62 11.94
N SER A 142 -20.78 -24.94 10.93
CA SER A 142 -20.71 -26.26 10.30
C SER A 142 -19.34 -26.85 10.60
N ARG A 143 -19.34 -28.10 11.08
CA ARG A 143 -18.13 -28.90 11.34
C ARG A 143 -17.15 -28.75 10.18
N HIS A 144 -15.90 -28.47 10.51
CA HIS A 144 -14.92 -28.24 9.48
C HIS A 144 -14.56 -29.57 8.80
N PRO A 145 -14.36 -29.60 7.47
CA PRO A 145 -14.09 -30.84 6.74
C PRO A 145 -12.85 -31.63 7.22
N TRP A 146 -11.92 -30.99 7.92
CA TRP A 146 -10.75 -31.65 8.50
C TRP A 146 -11.05 -32.41 9.80
N GLU A 147 -12.16 -32.12 10.48
CA GLU A 147 -12.63 -32.87 11.66
C GLU A 147 -13.12 -34.27 11.25
N GLU A 148 -13.63 -34.45 10.02
CA GLU A 148 -13.99 -35.76 9.49
C GLU A 148 -12.76 -36.61 9.10
N LEU A 149 -11.64 -35.96 8.77
CA LEU A 149 -10.39 -36.62 8.36
C LEU A 149 -9.53 -37.08 9.53
N LEU A 150 -9.65 -36.44 10.70
CA LEU A 150 -8.88 -36.78 11.89
C LEU A 150 -9.60 -37.74 12.85
N GLY A 151 -10.79 -38.22 12.47
CA GLY A 151 -11.60 -39.15 13.24
C GLY A 151 -12.27 -38.46 14.43
N GLY A 152 -13.55 -38.12 14.26
CA GLY A 152 -14.44 -37.74 15.37
C GLY A 152 -14.71 -38.88 16.34
#